data_AF-R7U3Q7-F1
#
_entry.id   AF-R7U3Q7-F1
#
_cell.length_a   1.000
_cell.length_b   1.000
_cell.length_c   1.000
_cell.angle_alpha   90.00
_cell.angle_beta   90.00
_cell.angle_gamma   90.00
#
_symmetry.space_group_name_H-M   'P 1'
#
loop_
_entity.id
_entity.type
_entity.pdbx_description
1 polymer ?
#
loop_
_entity_poly.entity_id
_entity_poly.type
_entity_poly.pdbx_seq_one_letter_code
_entity_poly.pdbx_strand_id
1 'polypeptide(L)'
;MEAECQHTMDELHKETNEFKEVADQMARNAAVIKRLRVEEEQEEADEEDAGRWTPAQKKRRLEIDARRQVFSFFTNLARQKATRLDFLHDKFMGIAAELNFTYDADDEDSDEEFRGDEHEMEQGKTKGEEEPMEDSAEEDDDLSSIEEALMTSEDEDL
;
A
#
# COMPACT_ATOMS: atom_id res chain seq x y z
N MET A 1 -1.02 -11.61 33.68
CA MET A 1 0.28 -11.22 33.09
C MET A 1 0.59 -11.99 31.82
N GLU A 2 0.54 -13.33 31.79
CA GLU A 2 0.79 -14.10 30.54
C GLU A 2 -0.13 -13.70 29.36
N ALA A 3 -1.44 -13.60 29.59
CA ALA A 3 -2.38 -13.14 28.54
C ALA A 3 -2.12 -11.70 28.07
N GLU A 4 -1.57 -10.86 28.94
CA GLU A 4 -1.19 -9.48 28.60
C GLU A 4 0.13 -9.43 27.82
N CYS A 5 1.06 -10.33 28.13
CA CYS A 5 2.29 -10.56 27.38
C CYS A 5 1.98 -11.00 25.96
N GLN A 6 1.14 -12.02 25.79
CA GLN A 6 0.72 -12.53 24.48
C GLN A 6 0.04 -11.45 23.65
N HIS A 7 -0.93 -10.73 24.23
CA HIS A 7 -1.59 -9.63 23.54
C HIS A 7 -0.62 -8.53 23.09
N THR A 8 0.37 -8.20 23.92
CA THR A 8 1.38 -7.18 23.58
C THR A 8 2.32 -7.67 22.47
N MET A 9 2.66 -8.97 22.46
CA MET A 9 3.45 -9.59 21.40
C MET A 9 2.70 -9.59 20.05
N ASP A 10 1.41 -9.93 20.06
CA ASP A 10 0.55 -9.90 18.87
C ASP A 10 0.42 -8.47 18.31
N GLU A 11 0.26 -7.46 19.18
CA GLU A 11 0.27 -6.05 18.77
C GLU A 11 1.61 -5.64 18.15
N LEU A 12 2.73 -6.09 18.71
CA LEU A 12 4.06 -5.77 18.22
C LEU A 12 4.32 -6.39 16.83
N HIS A 13 3.89 -7.64 16.61
CA HIS A 13 3.95 -8.28 15.30
C HIS A 13 3.10 -7.53 14.27
N LYS A 14 1.86 -7.18 14.62
CA LYS A 14 0.97 -6.44 13.74
C LYS A 14 1.57 -5.09 13.35
N GLU A 15 2.03 -4.30 14.33
CA GLU A 15 2.56 -2.96 14.08
C GLU A 15 3.87 -3.02 13.28
N THR A 16 4.67 -4.07 13.47
CA THR A 16 5.90 -4.31 12.70
C THR A 16 5.59 -4.58 11.23
N ASN A 17 4.57 -5.37 10.94
CA ASN A 17 4.15 -5.65 9.57
C ASN A 17 3.60 -4.39 8.88
N GLU A 18 2.77 -3.61 9.56
CA GLU A 18 2.27 -2.34 9.04
C GLU A 18 3.40 -1.33 8.79
N PHE A 19 4.41 -1.28 9.66
CA PHE A 19 5.59 -0.44 9.45
C PHE A 19 6.40 -0.88 8.22
N LYS A 20 6.58 -2.18 8.00
CA LYS A 20 7.27 -2.72 6.81
C LYS A 20 6.55 -2.30 5.52
N GLU A 21 5.22 -2.40 5.47
CA GLU A 21 4.43 -1.97 4.31
C GLU A 21 4.61 -0.47 4.00
N VAL A 22 4.63 0.37 5.04
CA VAL A 22 4.88 1.80 4.89
C VAL A 22 6.30 2.06 4.37
N ALA A 23 7.30 1.35 4.87
CA ALA A 23 8.69 1.46 4.42
C ALA A 23 8.85 1.06 2.94
N ASP A 24 8.21 -0.02 2.53
CA ASP A 24 8.21 -0.48 1.13
C ASP A 24 7.56 0.55 0.20
N GLN A 25 6.44 1.14 0.61
CA GLN A 25 5.78 2.17 -0.17
C GLN A 25 6.63 3.45 -0.28
N MET A 26 7.36 3.81 0.78
CA MET A 26 8.33 4.89 0.75
C MET A 26 9.49 4.61 -0.22
N ALA A 27 10.02 3.38 -0.23
CA ALA A 27 11.10 2.99 -1.14
C ALA A 27 10.67 3.10 -2.61
N ARG A 28 9.45 2.62 -2.94
CA ARG A 28 8.87 2.74 -4.29
C ARG A 28 8.70 4.21 -4.69
N ASN A 29 8.14 5.03 -3.81
CA ASN A 29 7.94 6.46 -4.08
C ASN A 29 9.26 7.21 -4.25
N ALA A 30 10.28 6.91 -3.43
CA ALA A 30 11.60 7.50 -3.53
C ALA A 30 12.29 7.17 -4.86
N ALA A 31 12.18 5.92 -5.31
CA ALA A 31 12.73 5.49 -6.59
C ALA A 31 12.12 6.26 -7.77
N VAL A 32 10.80 6.49 -7.75
CA VAL A 32 10.14 7.23 -8.84
C VAL A 32 10.46 8.72 -8.78
N ILE A 33 10.49 9.34 -7.60
CA ILE A 33 10.91 10.75 -7.47
C ILE A 33 12.34 10.93 -8.01
N LYS A 34 13.24 9.99 -7.74
CA LYS A 34 14.60 10.02 -8.26
C LYS A 34 14.63 9.95 -9.79
N ARG A 35 13.83 9.08 -10.41
CA ARG A 35 13.72 8.99 -11.88
C ARG A 35 13.19 10.27 -12.50
N LEU A 36 12.10 10.80 -11.96
CA LEU A 36 11.49 12.03 -12.47
C LEU A 36 12.42 13.25 -12.35
N ARG A 37 13.27 13.33 -11.31
CA ARG A 37 14.29 14.38 -11.21
C ARG A 37 15.37 14.26 -12.28
N VAL A 38 15.85 13.05 -12.56
CA VAL A 38 16.84 12.82 -13.63
C VAL A 38 16.25 13.21 -14.98
N GLU A 39 14.98 12.87 -15.22
CA GLU A 39 14.27 13.27 -16.45
C GLU A 39 14.08 14.80 -16.55
N GLU A 40 13.81 15.50 -15.44
CA GLU A 40 13.71 16.97 -15.38
C GLU A 40 15.09 17.62 -15.66
N GLU A 41 16.16 17.13 -15.04
CA GLU A 41 17.54 17.63 -15.25
C GLU A 41 18.04 17.40 -16.69
N GLN A 42 17.60 16.31 -17.33
CA GLN A 42 17.96 15.98 -18.70
C GLN A 42 17.20 16.85 -19.71
N GLU A 43 15.93 17.19 -19.44
CA GLU A 43 15.16 18.14 -20.26
C GLU A 43 15.60 19.60 -20.05
N GLU A 44 15.97 20.02 -18.84
CA GLU A 44 16.52 21.37 -18.60
C GLU A 44 17.86 21.60 -19.32
N ALA A 45 18.68 20.55 -19.47
CA ALA A 45 19.92 20.61 -20.25
C ALA A 45 19.71 20.76 -21.76
N ASP A 46 18.58 20.27 -22.28
CA ASP A 46 18.20 20.39 -23.69
C ASP A 46 17.48 21.73 -24.02
N GLU A 47 17.01 22.45 -22.99
CA GLU A 47 16.16 23.65 -23.12
C GLU A 47 16.77 24.98 -22.64
N GLU A 48 18.08 25.05 -22.38
CA GLU A 48 18.78 26.32 -22.09
C GLU A 48 18.58 27.41 -23.19
N ASP A 49 17.93 27.06 -24.31
CA ASP A 49 17.64 27.89 -25.48
C ASP A 49 16.19 28.46 -25.57
N ALA A 50 15.23 28.03 -24.73
CA ALA A 50 13.82 28.45 -24.84
C ALA A 50 13.21 28.85 -23.48
N GLY A 51 13.22 30.15 -23.15
CA GLY A 51 12.78 30.71 -21.85
C GLY A 51 11.29 30.55 -21.47
N ARG A 52 10.57 29.53 -21.92
CA ARG A 52 9.19 29.23 -21.55
C ARG A 52 8.95 27.72 -21.45
N TRP A 53 8.51 27.28 -20.26
CA TRP A 53 8.16 25.89 -19.97
C TRP A 53 7.04 25.38 -20.89
N THR A 54 7.26 24.21 -21.48
CA THR A 54 6.26 23.51 -22.28
C THR A 54 5.11 22.99 -21.39
N PRO A 55 3.90 22.77 -21.95
CA PRO A 55 2.81 22.14 -21.21
C PRO A 55 3.17 20.77 -20.61
N ALA A 56 4.03 20.00 -21.29
CA ALA A 56 4.50 18.71 -20.80
C ALA A 56 5.35 18.83 -19.53
N GLN A 57 6.26 19.80 -19.47
CA GLN A 57 7.08 20.07 -18.28
C GLN A 57 6.24 20.53 -17.10
N LYS A 58 5.26 21.42 -17.33
CA LYS A 58 4.33 21.85 -16.27
C LYS A 58 3.58 20.66 -15.68
N LYS A 59 3.12 19.73 -16.53
CA LYS A 59 2.48 18.50 -16.08
C LYS A 59 3.43 17.62 -15.25
N ARG A 60 4.68 17.44 -15.67
CA ARG A 60 5.68 16.65 -14.92
C ARG A 60 6.03 17.30 -13.58
N ARG A 61 6.18 18.62 -13.52
CA ARG A 61 6.40 19.37 -12.28
C ARG A 61 5.28 19.11 -11.27
N LEU A 62 4.02 19.20 -11.71
CA LEU A 62 2.86 18.91 -10.88
C LEU A 62 2.86 17.46 -10.38
N GLU A 63 3.26 16.50 -11.22
CA GLU A 63 3.38 15.10 -10.81
C GLU A 63 4.49 14.90 -9.75
N ILE A 64 5.65 15.54 -9.92
CA ILE A 64 6.74 15.52 -8.94
C ILE A 64 6.26 16.09 -7.60
N ASP A 65 5.57 17.23 -7.62
CA ASP A 65 5.07 17.88 -6.41
C ASP A 65 4.00 17.01 -5.71
N ALA A 66 3.08 16.40 -6.45
CA ALA A 66 2.11 15.45 -5.89
C ALA A 66 2.82 14.25 -5.24
N ARG A 67 3.82 13.67 -5.91
CA ARG A 67 4.60 12.55 -5.36
C ARG A 67 5.42 12.94 -4.15
N ARG A 68 5.96 14.16 -4.09
CA ARG A 68 6.66 14.70 -2.89
C ARG A 68 5.71 14.83 -1.71
N GLN A 69 4.47 15.27 -1.94
CA GLN A 69 3.46 15.34 -0.88
C GLN A 69 3.11 13.94 -0.35
N VAL A 70 2.90 12.96 -1.24
CA VAL A 70 2.67 11.57 -0.86
C VAL A 70 3.86 11.00 -0.09
N PHE A 71 5.08 11.25 -0.54
CA PHE A 71 6.29 10.83 0.18
C PHE A 71 6.35 11.44 1.59
N SER A 72 6.08 12.74 1.72
CA SER A 72 6.02 13.43 3.02
C SER A 72 4.97 12.80 3.95
N PHE A 73 3.77 12.49 3.44
CA PHE A 73 2.75 11.78 4.20
C PHE A 73 3.27 10.45 4.77
N PHE A 74 3.86 9.60 3.93
CA PHE A 74 4.39 8.31 4.38
C PHE A 74 5.57 8.46 5.34
N THR A 75 6.42 9.48 5.20
CA THR A 75 7.50 9.73 6.18
C THR A 75 6.95 10.07 7.57
N ASN A 76 5.85 10.82 7.65
CA ASN A 76 5.18 11.13 8.91
C ASN A 76 4.50 9.90 9.50
N LEU A 77 3.84 9.10 8.66
CA LEU A 77 3.22 7.85 9.07
C LEU A 77 4.26 6.85 9.62
N ALA A 78 5.39 6.68 8.92
CA ALA A 78 6.49 5.84 9.37
C ALA A 78 7.01 6.29 10.75
N ARG A 79 7.15 7.60 10.97
CA ARG A 79 7.56 8.12 12.28
C ARG A 79 6.56 7.78 13.38
N GLN A 80 5.26 7.94 13.12
CA GLN A 80 4.22 7.59 14.09
C GLN A 80 4.26 6.10 14.44
N LYS A 81 4.42 5.24 13.43
CA LYS A 81 4.52 3.79 13.59
C LYS A 81 5.78 3.37 14.37
N ALA A 82 6.93 3.98 14.07
CA ALA A 82 8.16 3.75 14.84
C ALA A 82 7.97 4.10 16.33
N THR A 83 7.37 5.26 16.62
CA THR A 83 7.07 5.64 18.02
C THR A 83 6.10 4.68 18.71
N ARG A 84 5.12 4.12 17.97
CA ARG A 84 4.21 3.10 18.52
C ARG A 84 4.94 1.78 18.80
N LEU A 85 5.84 1.36 17.92
CA LEU A 85 6.68 0.18 18.11
C LEU A 85 7.58 0.32 19.33
N ASP A 86 8.25 1.46 19.51
CA ASP A 86 9.08 1.74 20.69
C ASP A 86 8.26 1.59 21.98
N PHE A 87 7.05 2.17 22.01
CA PHE A 87 6.14 2.06 23.16
C PHE A 87 5.72 0.61 23.45
N LEU A 88 5.37 -0.16 22.41
CA LEU A 88 4.97 -1.56 22.57
C LEU A 88 6.12 -2.43 23.04
N HIS A 89 7.32 -2.18 22.52
CA HIS A 89 8.54 -2.87 22.93
C HIS A 89 8.84 -2.60 24.40
N ASP A 90 8.80 -1.34 24.85
CA ASP A 90 9.03 -0.99 26.25
C ASP A 90 7.98 -1.63 27.17
N LYS A 91 6.71 -1.65 26.74
CA LYS A 91 5.63 -2.32 27.47
C LYS A 91 5.88 -3.82 27.58
N PHE A 92 6.28 -4.48 26.49
CA PHE A 92 6.61 -5.89 26.47
C PHE A 92 7.77 -6.20 27.42
N MET A 93 8.85 -5.41 27.37
CA MET A 93 10.02 -5.60 28.25
C MET A 93 9.66 -5.42 29.74
N GLY A 94 8.76 -4.49 30.07
CA GLY A 94 8.23 -4.35 31.42
C GLY A 94 7.49 -5.61 31.90
N ILE A 95 6.57 -6.13 31.07
CA ILE A 95 5.82 -7.35 31.38
C ILE A 95 6.74 -8.57 31.46
N ALA A 96 7.71 -8.68 30.54
CA ALA A 96 8.67 -9.78 30.51
C ALA A 96 9.54 -9.81 31.78
N ALA A 97 9.99 -8.64 32.26
CA ALA A 97 10.74 -8.52 33.51
C ALA A 97 9.91 -8.97 34.73
N GLU A 98 8.62 -8.62 34.78
CA GLU A 98 7.71 -9.06 35.85
C GLU A 98 7.41 -10.56 35.81
N LEU A 99 7.34 -11.15 34.62
CA LEU A 99 7.15 -12.58 34.40
C LEU A 99 8.43 -13.40 34.59
N ASN A 100 9.58 -12.76 34.83
CA ASN A 100 10.91 -13.40 34.77
C ASN A 100 11.10 -14.17 33.44
N PHE A 101 10.46 -13.67 32.38
CA PHE A 101 10.49 -14.23 31.05
C PHE A 101 11.85 -13.93 30.44
N THR A 102 12.58 -14.98 30.09
CA THR A 102 13.82 -14.87 29.34
C THR A 102 13.45 -14.95 27.87
N TYR A 103 13.66 -13.85 27.15
CA TYR A 103 13.57 -13.84 25.70
C TYR A 103 14.89 -14.44 25.17
N ASP A 104 14.89 -15.74 24.90
CA ASP A 104 15.98 -16.39 24.19
C ASP A 104 15.91 -15.97 22.71
N ALA A 105 16.68 -14.95 22.35
CA ALA A 105 16.77 -14.42 20.99
C ALA A 105 17.41 -15.41 19.98
N ASP A 106 17.76 -16.62 20.42
CA ASP A 106 18.33 -17.69 19.61
C ASP A 106 17.26 -18.65 19.03
N ASP A 107 15.97 -18.49 19.36
CA ASP A 107 14.86 -19.28 18.79
C ASP A 107 14.40 -18.76 17.40
N GLU A 108 15.34 -18.37 16.54
CA GLU A 108 15.05 -18.11 15.11
C GLU A 108 14.81 -19.39 14.28
N ASP A 109 14.91 -20.57 14.90
CA ASP A 109 14.76 -21.88 14.24
C ASP A 109 13.56 -22.70 14.74
N SER A 110 12.48 -22.09 15.25
CA SER A 110 11.22 -22.82 15.45
C SER A 110 10.46 -22.94 14.12
N ASP A 111 10.99 -23.80 13.25
CA ASP A 111 10.29 -24.40 12.12
C ASP A 111 9.24 -25.37 12.69
N GLU A 112 8.18 -24.82 13.32
CA GLU A 112 6.98 -25.60 13.63
C GLU A 112 6.29 -25.92 12.31
N GLU A 113 6.74 -27.01 11.68
CA GLU A 113 5.97 -27.76 10.69
C GLU A 113 4.55 -27.94 11.23
N PHE A 114 3.62 -27.16 10.68
CA PHE A 114 2.19 -27.31 10.90
C PHE A 114 1.75 -28.71 10.46
N ARG A 115 1.74 -29.65 11.43
CA ARG A 115 1.19 -30.99 11.26
C ARG A 115 -0.27 -31.00 11.71
N GLY A 116 -1.14 -31.09 10.71
CA GLY A 116 -2.41 -31.82 10.78
C GLY A 116 -3.64 -31.00 11.15
N ASP A 117 -4.55 -30.86 10.19
CA ASP A 117 -5.73 -31.72 10.27
C ASP A 117 -6.28 -32.05 8.88
N GLU A 118 -6.38 -33.35 8.61
CA GLU A 118 -7.01 -33.93 7.45
C GLU A 118 -8.53 -33.72 7.59
N HIS A 119 -9.12 -32.84 6.77
CA HIS A 119 -10.56 -32.86 6.55
C HIS A 119 -10.89 -33.63 5.27
N GLU A 120 -11.52 -34.78 5.51
CA GLU A 120 -12.05 -35.74 4.56
C GLU A 120 -12.79 -35.08 3.39
N MET A 121 -12.38 -35.45 2.18
CA MET A 121 -13.13 -35.19 0.96
C MET A 121 -14.34 -36.12 0.89
N GLU A 122 -15.54 -35.61 1.11
CA GLU A 122 -16.76 -36.32 0.73
C GLU A 122 -17.24 -35.88 -0.66
N GLN A 123 -17.09 -36.79 -1.62
CA GLN A 123 -17.53 -36.66 -3.01
C GLN A 123 -19.06 -36.72 -3.12
N GLY A 124 -19.70 -35.59 -3.44
CA GLY A 124 -21.08 -35.57 -3.92
C GLY A 124 -21.13 -35.51 -5.45
N LYS A 125 -21.20 -36.68 -6.11
CA LYS A 125 -21.57 -36.80 -7.53
C LYS A 125 -23.05 -36.43 -7.74
N THR A 126 -23.34 -35.51 -8.64
CA THR A 126 -24.48 -35.65 -9.56
C THR A 126 -24.08 -35.21 -10.97
N LYS A 127 -24.48 -36.05 -11.92
CA LYS A 127 -24.16 -36.01 -13.34
C LYS A 127 -25.47 -35.71 -14.08
N GLY A 128 -25.42 -34.81 -15.05
CA GLY A 128 -26.39 -34.61 -16.13
C GLY A 128 -25.79 -33.53 -17.05
N GLU A 129 -25.18 -33.84 -18.20
CA GLU A 129 -25.82 -34.22 -19.50
C GLU A 129 -26.97 -33.26 -19.82
N GLU A 130 -27.00 -32.43 -20.86
CA GLU A 130 -26.29 -32.32 -22.15
C GLU A 130 -26.38 -30.86 -22.68
N GLU A 131 -25.44 -30.52 -23.55
CA GLU A 131 -25.25 -29.37 -24.48
C GLU A 131 -26.39 -29.19 -25.55
N PRO A 132 -26.32 -28.34 -26.62
CA PRO A 132 -25.48 -27.16 -26.99
C PRO A 132 -26.23 -26.03 -27.77
N MET A 133 -25.47 -25.04 -28.31
CA MET A 133 -25.74 -24.16 -29.49
C MET A 133 -26.81 -23.06 -29.33
N GLU A 134 -26.77 -21.86 -29.92
CA GLU A 134 -26.03 -21.24 -31.04
C GLU A 134 -26.27 -19.69 -30.97
N ASP A 135 -25.35 -18.92 -31.56
CA ASP A 135 -25.50 -17.60 -32.24
C ASP A 135 -26.38 -16.46 -31.70
N SER A 136 -25.78 -15.25 -31.62
CA SER A 136 -26.16 -14.02 -32.39
C SER A 136 -25.42 -12.78 -31.83
N ALA A 137 -24.60 -12.10 -32.67
CA ALA A 137 -24.85 -10.77 -33.26
C ALA A 137 -24.63 -9.59 -32.27
N GLU A 138 -23.54 -8.82 -32.39
CA GLU A 138 -23.40 -7.54 -33.14
C GLU A 138 -24.06 -6.34 -32.43
N GLU A 139 -23.35 -5.20 -32.43
CA GLU A 139 -23.77 -3.82 -32.11
C GLU A 139 -24.06 -3.50 -30.61
N ASP A 140 -23.76 -2.34 -30.01
CA ASP A 140 -23.13 -1.08 -30.41
C ASP A 140 -22.81 -0.27 -29.13
N ASP A 141 -21.90 0.69 -29.24
CA ASP A 141 -21.50 1.69 -28.24
C ASP A 141 -22.67 2.60 -27.77
N ASP A 142 -22.71 2.95 -26.47
CA ASP A 142 -23.33 4.23 -26.05
C ASP A 142 -22.71 4.79 -24.76
N LEU A 143 -21.70 5.66 -24.91
CA LEU A 143 -21.01 6.43 -23.85
C LEU A 143 -21.63 7.83 -23.64
N SER A 144 -22.94 7.98 -23.79
CA SER A 144 -23.65 9.27 -23.71
C SER A 144 -23.90 9.81 -22.29
N SER A 145 -23.35 9.22 -21.23
CA SER A 145 -23.70 9.57 -19.83
C SER A 145 -22.66 10.40 -19.05
N ILE A 146 -21.58 10.90 -19.67
CA ILE A 146 -20.51 11.62 -18.93
C ILE A 146 -20.47 13.14 -19.17
N GLU A 147 -21.15 13.66 -20.18
CA GLU A 147 -20.99 15.08 -20.57
C GLU A 147 -21.94 16.06 -19.84
N GLU A 148 -22.91 15.59 -19.06
CA GLU A 148 -23.95 16.46 -18.46
C GLU A 148 -23.64 16.97 -17.04
N ALA A 149 -22.51 16.59 -16.42
CA ALA A 149 -22.18 16.98 -15.04
C ALA A 149 -21.27 18.22 -14.90
N LEU A 150 -20.91 18.90 -16.00
CA LEU A 150 -19.91 19.99 -16.00
C LEU A 150 -20.43 21.39 -16.40
N MET A 151 -21.75 21.59 -16.56
CA MET A 151 -22.30 22.86 -17.07
C MET A 151 -23.24 23.62 -16.12
N THR A 152 -23.03 23.60 -14.81
CA THR A 152 -23.75 24.55 -13.92
C THR A 152 -22.95 24.97 -12.69
N SER A 153 -22.02 25.93 -12.86
CA SER A 153 -21.74 26.93 -11.82
C SER A 153 -20.90 28.07 -12.42
N GLU A 154 -21.49 28.83 -13.31
CA GLU A 154 -21.06 30.21 -13.57
C GLU A 154 -22.16 31.15 -13.05
N ASP A 155 -21.69 32.15 -12.33
CA ASP A 155 -22.26 33.49 -12.17
C ASP A 155 -23.58 33.69 -11.41
N GLU A 156 -23.49 34.09 -10.14
CA GLU A 156 -24.28 35.21 -9.62
C GLU A 156 -23.44 36.02 -8.59
N ASP A 157 -22.67 36.98 -9.10
CA ASP A 157 -22.41 38.25 -8.41
C ASP A 157 -23.48 39.24 -8.87
N LEU A 158 -24.34 39.72 -7.95
CA LEU A 158 -24.97 41.05 -7.92
C LEU A 158 -25.68 41.32 -6.58
#